data_AF-A0A478FPW3-F1
#
_entry.id   AF-A0A478FPW3-F1
#
_cell.length_a   1.000
_cell.length_b   1.000
_cell.length_c   1.000
_cell.angle_alpha   90.00
_cell.angle_beta   90.00
_cell.angle_gamma   90.00
#
_symmetry.space_group_name_H-M   'P 1'
#
loop_
_entity.id
_entity.type
_entity.pdbx_description
1 polymer ?
#
loop_
_entity_poly.entity_id
_entity_poly.type
_entity_poly.pdbx_seq_one_letter_code
_entity_poly.pdbx_strand_id
1 'polypeptide(L)'
;MKIFTIWFNKYGIPFLFIGSLGSGIKLYLGKQGYYFQTQKQNTFEDDITAASFNVPSYSSKVVEKQTFLKALQNTGYQVVNDSTKHEVLQNILIQRLYPTTHVKLDYKTNHMFAGSPEIKLIKSTYENKDKKVVEYLQRPTEEDTKKLKDACIKALQGERAKHDFSVPEENATKENKDTFAELSRLREWCTEPKIKDVLGRHKFRLVTDNRYKNKADYNIKQIIFGWFKKENNNKYWEKQSFLNKDEIDKILKNKNVDSFAQADEIQEEQIKVIRDKCSAILEKPFVRTNFYMPKDFLDSMENKTQSIDEFQEAALFCSEPTTSLDYVKDAMKGEAKKDFSQEDMKDYCYLQNKNVSDYTNIKTTDPFEGKTFWCAVRMIYSPKATSR
;
A
#
# COMPACT_ATOMS: atom_id res chain seq x y z
N MET A 1 -11.09 40.84 46.86
CA MET A 1 -10.80 39.87 45.77
C MET A 1 -9.50 39.15 46.11
N LYS A 2 -9.46 37.82 46.20
CA LYS A 2 -8.22 37.05 46.37
C LYS A 2 -7.96 36.26 45.08
N ILE A 3 -6.80 36.46 44.48
CA ILE A 3 -6.38 35.81 43.24
C ILE A 3 -5.58 34.55 43.62
N PHE A 4 -6.07 33.37 43.20
CA PHE A 4 -5.41 32.09 43.42
C PHE A 4 -4.82 31.59 42.09
N THR A 5 -3.56 31.91 41.81
CA THR A 5 -2.91 31.63 40.51
C THR A 5 -2.06 30.36 40.49
N ILE A 6 -1.67 29.81 41.64
CA ILE A 6 -0.58 28.82 41.66
C ILE A 6 -1.07 27.38 41.38
N TRP A 7 -2.32 27.04 41.70
CA TRP A 7 -2.81 25.65 41.54
C TRP A 7 -3.61 25.40 40.25
N PHE A 8 -4.24 26.44 39.67
CA PHE A 8 -5.14 26.29 38.51
C PHE A 8 -4.43 26.28 37.13
N ASN A 9 -3.18 26.72 37.06
CA ASN A 9 -2.38 26.68 35.83
C ASN A 9 -2.09 25.24 35.35
N LYS A 10 -2.12 24.24 36.24
CA LYS A 10 -1.92 22.83 35.86
C LYS A 10 -3.05 22.29 34.96
N TYR A 11 -4.24 22.91 35.00
CA TYR A 11 -5.42 22.51 34.22
C TYR A 11 -5.74 23.49 33.09
N GLY A 12 -4.82 24.39 32.74
CA GLY A 12 -5.00 25.33 31.62
C GLY A 12 -6.02 26.44 31.87
N ILE A 13 -6.36 26.73 33.13
CA ILE A 13 -7.26 27.82 33.51
C ILE A 13 -6.39 28.98 34.02
N PRO A 14 -6.25 30.08 33.25
CA PRO A 14 -5.27 31.10 33.56
C PRO A 14 -5.66 32.02 34.71
N PHE A 15 -6.95 32.21 35.00
CA PHE A 15 -7.42 33.06 36.11
C PHE A 15 -8.73 32.55 36.72
N LEU A 16 -8.84 32.61 38.04
CA LEU A 16 -10.06 32.32 38.80
C LEU A 16 -10.45 33.57 39.61
N PHE A 17 -11.60 34.17 39.29
CA PHE A 17 -12.18 35.27 40.07
C PHE A 17 -13.26 34.73 41.00
N ILE A 18 -13.15 35.04 42.30
CA ILE A 18 -14.19 34.77 43.29
C ILE A 18 -14.67 36.12 43.82
N GLY A 19 -15.94 36.45 43.56
CA GLY A 19 -16.62 37.63 44.07
C GLY A 19 -17.94 37.23 44.74
N SER A 20 -18.27 37.89 45.85
CA SER A 20 -19.52 37.72 46.59
C SER A 20 -20.35 39.00 46.45
N LEU A 21 -21.46 38.90 45.72
CA LEU A 21 -22.58 39.84 45.75
C LEU A 21 -23.85 38.99 45.61
N GLY A 22 -24.45 38.61 46.74
CA GLY A 22 -25.62 37.73 46.78
C GLY A 22 -25.27 36.25 46.63
N SER A 23 -26.08 35.39 47.26
CA SER A 23 -25.88 33.95 47.52
C SER A 23 -25.59 33.08 46.29
N GLY A 24 -24.36 33.16 45.76
CA GLY A 24 -23.83 32.26 44.74
C GLY A 24 -22.36 32.54 44.41
N ILE A 25 -21.57 31.47 44.25
CA ILE A 25 -20.20 31.56 43.73
C ILE A 25 -20.29 31.58 42.19
N LYS A 26 -19.87 32.69 41.56
CA LYS A 26 -19.75 32.77 40.09
C LYS A 26 -18.31 32.46 39.68
N LEU A 27 -18.13 31.40 38.88
CA LEU A 27 -16.86 31.04 38.27
C LEU A 27 -16.82 31.55 36.83
N TYR A 28 -15.83 32.39 36.51
CA TYR A 28 -15.61 32.88 35.14
C TYR A 28 -14.40 32.15 34.54
N LEU A 29 -14.65 31.34 33.51
CA LEU A 29 -13.61 30.65 32.75
C LEU A 29 -13.36 31.42 31.45
N GLY A 30 -12.26 32.16 31.39
CA GLY A 30 -11.83 32.83 30.16
C GLY A 30 -11.18 31.84 29.19
N LYS A 31 -11.85 31.53 28.08
CA LYS A 31 -11.24 30.86 26.92
C LYS A 31 -10.52 31.93 26.10
N GLN A 32 -9.22 31.79 25.86
CA GLN A 32 -8.46 32.74 25.05
C GLN A 32 -9.13 32.93 23.68
N GLY A 33 -9.41 34.19 23.27
CA GLY A 33 -9.88 34.45 21.91
C GLY A 33 -10.63 35.75 21.59
N TYR A 34 -11.02 36.59 22.56
CA TYR A 34 -11.68 37.88 22.25
C TYR A 34 -11.03 39.02 23.02
N TYR A 35 -10.16 39.78 22.34
CA TYR A 35 -9.82 41.14 22.74
C TYR A 35 -10.97 42.05 22.31
N PHE A 36 -11.70 42.63 23.27
CA PHE A 36 -12.42 43.87 23.01
C PHE A 36 -11.40 45.01 23.13
N GLN A 37 -11.06 45.64 22.00
CA GLN A 37 -10.50 46.99 22.01
C GLN A 37 -11.62 47.93 22.46
N THR A 38 -11.69 48.25 23.74
CA THR A 38 -12.39 49.45 24.18
C THR A 38 -11.43 50.63 24.01
N GLN A 39 -11.63 51.40 22.93
CA GLN A 39 -11.05 52.73 22.84
C GLN A 39 -11.55 53.60 24.00
N LYS A 40 -10.62 54.32 24.60
CA LYS A 40 -10.79 55.26 25.70
C LYS A 40 -11.88 56.30 25.40
N GLN A 41 -12.69 56.65 26.41
CA GLN A 41 -12.79 58.05 26.83
C GLN A 41 -13.37 58.23 28.24
N ASN A 42 -12.56 58.96 29.03
CA ASN A 42 -12.89 59.90 30.10
C ASN A 42 -13.28 59.43 31.52
N THR A 43 -12.36 59.81 32.42
CA THR A 43 -12.55 60.38 33.76
C THR A 43 -13.33 59.57 34.78
N PHE A 44 -12.62 59.02 35.77
CA PHE A 44 -12.72 59.48 37.17
C PHE A 44 -11.46 59.03 37.92
N GLU A 45 -10.91 59.94 38.72
CA GLU A 45 -9.85 59.68 39.69
C GLU A 45 -10.30 58.58 40.64
N ASP A 46 -9.50 57.52 40.78
CA ASP A 46 -9.26 56.91 42.09
C ASP A 46 -8.08 55.93 42.03
N ASP A 47 -7.36 55.98 43.13
CA ASP A 47 -6.04 55.45 43.44
C ASP A 47 -5.99 53.91 43.33
N ILE A 48 -5.44 53.38 42.23
CA ILE A 48 -4.97 51.98 42.18
C ILE A 48 -3.56 51.99 41.61
N THR A 49 -2.60 52.04 42.54
CA THR A 49 -1.21 51.64 42.40
C THR A 49 -0.98 50.68 41.25
N ALA A 50 -0.15 51.11 40.30
CA ALA A 50 0.35 50.34 39.18
C ALA A 50 1.07 49.07 39.65
N ALA A 51 0.31 47.99 39.84
CA ALA A 51 0.84 46.64 39.74
C ALA A 51 1.14 46.39 38.26
N SER A 52 2.36 46.72 37.83
CA SER A 52 2.92 46.26 36.57
C SER A 52 2.98 44.74 36.61
N PHE A 53 1.90 44.10 36.15
CA PHE A 53 1.88 42.67 35.84
C PHE A 53 2.85 42.45 34.68
N ASN A 54 4.10 42.14 35.01
CA ASN A 54 5.00 41.43 34.10
C ASN A 54 4.39 40.03 33.88
N VAL A 55 3.45 39.95 32.94
CA VAL A 55 3.05 38.68 32.35
C VAL A 55 4.33 38.13 31.72
N PRO A 56 4.83 36.96 32.14
CA PRO A 56 5.95 36.33 31.46
C PRO A 56 5.56 36.25 29.98
N SER A 57 6.34 36.89 29.13
CA SER A 57 6.24 36.69 27.69
C SER A 57 6.45 35.19 27.48
N TYR A 58 5.36 34.45 27.33
CA TYR A 58 5.41 33.07 26.87
C TYR A 58 5.99 33.16 25.47
N SER A 59 7.30 32.94 25.37
CA SER A 59 7.96 32.62 24.12
C SER A 59 7.07 31.61 23.43
N SER A 60 6.41 32.02 22.34
CA SER A 60 5.66 31.12 21.49
C SER A 60 6.62 29.97 21.19
N LYS A 61 6.29 28.76 21.66
CA LYS A 61 7.10 27.58 21.36
C LYS A 61 7.15 27.52 19.84
N VAL A 62 8.33 27.79 19.27
CA VAL A 62 8.56 27.65 17.84
C VAL A 62 8.24 26.20 17.51
N VAL A 63 7.15 25.98 16.78
CA VAL A 63 6.72 24.64 16.42
C VAL A 63 7.77 24.07 15.46
N GLU A 64 8.52 23.06 15.91
CA GLU A 64 9.52 22.38 15.09
C GLU A 64 8.82 21.77 13.87
N LYS A 65 9.26 22.16 12.68
CA LYS A 65 8.73 21.66 11.41
C LYS A 65 9.59 20.54 10.84
N GLN A 66 8.96 19.67 10.06
CA GLN A 66 9.61 18.59 9.34
C GLN A 66 8.99 18.45 7.94
N THR A 67 9.82 18.15 6.95
CA THR A 67 9.38 17.85 5.58
C THR A 67 8.95 16.40 5.41
N PHE A 68 8.08 16.13 4.43
CA PHE A 68 7.74 14.77 4.04
C PHE A 68 8.96 13.97 3.58
N LEU A 69 9.92 14.61 2.88
CA LEU A 69 11.20 14.02 2.50
C LEU A 69 11.91 13.41 3.72
N LYS A 70 12.11 14.21 4.78
CA LYS A 70 12.81 13.77 5.99
C LYS A 70 12.02 12.69 6.73
N ALA A 71 10.68 12.81 6.77
CA ALA A 71 9.83 11.79 7.38
C ALA A 71 9.97 10.42 6.71
N LEU A 72 9.97 10.37 5.37
CA LEU A 72 10.13 9.12 4.62
C LEU A 72 11.55 8.55 4.76
N GLN A 73 12.59 9.39 4.64
CA GLN A 73 13.98 8.96 4.77
C GLN A 73 14.29 8.40 6.17
N ASN A 74 13.73 8.99 7.23
CA ASN A 74 13.89 8.48 8.60
C ASN A 74 13.28 7.08 8.79
N THR A 75 12.34 6.68 7.94
CA THR A 75 11.75 5.33 7.93
C THR A 75 12.46 4.36 6.97
N GLY A 76 13.54 4.79 6.33
CA GLY A 76 14.37 3.96 5.46
C GLY A 76 13.91 3.87 4.00
N TYR A 77 12.95 4.70 3.58
CA TYR A 77 12.55 4.75 2.16
C TYR A 77 13.57 5.53 1.33
N GLN A 78 13.91 4.97 0.16
CA GLN A 78 14.57 5.72 -0.90
C GLN A 78 13.54 6.57 -1.63
N VAL A 79 13.77 7.88 -1.68
CA VAL A 79 12.80 8.87 -2.17
C VAL A 79 13.21 9.36 -3.55
N VAL A 80 12.22 9.59 -4.41
CA VAL A 80 12.42 10.14 -5.77
C VAL A 80 13.15 11.49 -5.70
N ASN A 81 14.19 11.63 -6.51
CA ASN A 81 15.02 12.82 -6.60
C ASN A 81 15.56 13.00 -8.04
N ASP A 82 16.41 14.02 -8.26
CA ASP A 82 16.96 14.35 -9.58
C ASP A 82 17.77 13.22 -10.24
N SER A 83 18.33 12.29 -9.45
CA SER A 83 19.07 11.12 -9.97
C SER A 83 18.20 9.89 -10.22
N THR A 84 16.92 9.89 -9.80
CA THR A 84 16.03 8.76 -10.01
C THR A 84 15.82 8.54 -11.51
N LYS A 85 16.06 7.29 -11.92
CA LYS A 85 16.03 6.86 -13.33
C LYS A 85 14.61 6.81 -13.88
N HIS A 86 14.50 7.01 -15.19
CA HIS A 86 13.23 6.98 -15.91
C HIS A 86 12.47 5.65 -15.71
N GLU A 87 13.15 4.50 -15.74
CA GLU A 87 12.52 3.18 -15.60
C GLU A 87 11.92 2.98 -14.22
N VAL A 88 12.52 3.56 -13.17
CA VAL A 88 11.99 3.49 -11.81
C VAL A 88 10.68 4.28 -11.73
N LEU A 89 10.63 5.46 -12.33
CA LEU A 89 9.43 6.30 -12.41
C LEU A 89 8.32 5.63 -13.23
N GLN A 90 8.67 4.95 -14.33
CA GLN A 90 7.74 4.13 -15.08
C GLN A 90 7.10 3.08 -14.16
N ASN A 91 7.92 2.31 -13.43
CA ASN A 91 7.46 1.28 -12.51
C ASN A 91 6.57 1.82 -11.39
N ILE A 92 6.86 3.02 -10.86
CA ILE A 92 6.01 3.68 -9.86
C ILE A 92 4.61 3.94 -10.42
N LEU A 93 4.49 4.43 -11.66
CA LEU A 93 3.19 4.72 -12.28
C LEU A 93 2.35 3.46 -12.55
N ILE A 94 3.01 2.32 -12.79
CA ILE A 94 2.36 1.04 -13.06
C ILE A 94 2.43 0.08 -11.86
N GLN A 95 2.73 0.55 -10.65
CA GLN A 95 2.87 -0.31 -9.48
C GLN A 95 1.56 -0.95 -8.98
N ARG A 96 0.39 -0.43 -9.43
CA ARG A 96 -0.89 -0.99 -9.02
C ARG A 96 -1.14 -2.32 -9.72
N LEU A 97 -1.27 -3.39 -8.93
CA LEU A 97 -1.47 -4.77 -9.37
C LEU A 97 -2.95 -5.06 -9.66
N TYR A 98 -3.52 -4.24 -10.55
CA TYR A 98 -4.86 -4.45 -11.07
C TYR A 98 -4.77 -5.18 -12.42
N PRO A 99 -5.43 -6.33 -12.58
CA PRO A 99 -5.59 -6.92 -13.89
C PRO A 99 -6.47 -6.02 -14.74
N THR A 100 -5.96 -5.69 -15.92
CA THR A 100 -6.37 -4.56 -16.73
C THR A 100 -7.73 -4.72 -17.41
N THR A 101 -8.38 -5.89 -17.37
CA THR A 101 -9.61 -6.21 -18.12
C THR A 101 -10.63 -5.07 -18.13
N HIS A 102 -10.86 -4.42 -16.99
CA HIS A 102 -11.99 -3.49 -16.84
C HIS A 102 -11.63 -2.02 -16.61
N VAL A 103 -10.33 -1.66 -16.57
CA VAL A 103 -9.93 -0.32 -16.09
C VAL A 103 -9.05 0.40 -17.11
N LYS A 104 -9.57 1.49 -17.67
CA LYS A 104 -8.70 2.57 -18.16
C LYS A 104 -8.08 3.20 -16.92
N LEU A 105 -6.76 3.09 -16.78
CA LEU A 105 -6.06 3.70 -15.64
C LEU A 105 -5.76 5.15 -15.99
N ASP A 106 -6.59 6.03 -15.43
CA ASP A 106 -6.50 7.47 -15.57
C ASP A 106 -6.34 8.06 -14.17
N TYR A 107 -5.12 8.48 -13.86
CA TYR A 107 -4.83 9.20 -12.63
C TYR A 107 -5.16 10.66 -12.85
N LYS A 108 -6.23 11.16 -12.22
CA LYS A 108 -6.59 12.58 -12.29
C LYS A 108 -5.64 13.44 -11.46
N THR A 109 -5.62 14.74 -11.75
CA THR A 109 -4.88 15.73 -10.95
C THR A 109 -5.21 15.59 -9.47
N ASN A 110 -4.18 15.67 -8.62
CA ASN A 110 -4.26 15.49 -7.16
C ASN A 110 -4.74 14.10 -6.67
N HIS A 111 -4.93 13.12 -7.56
CA HIS A 111 -5.41 11.80 -7.16
C HIS A 111 -4.31 10.96 -6.49
N MET A 112 -3.07 11.04 -7.00
CA MET A 112 -1.95 10.28 -6.44
C MET A 112 -1.49 10.90 -5.11
N PHE A 113 -1.30 12.21 -5.09
CA PHE A 113 -0.94 13.05 -3.94
C PHE A 113 -1.25 14.51 -4.26
N ALA A 114 -1.24 15.41 -3.28
CA ALA A 114 -1.52 16.82 -3.52
C ALA A 114 -0.47 17.43 -4.47
N GLY A 115 -0.93 17.99 -5.60
CA GLY A 115 -0.09 18.53 -6.66
C GLY A 115 0.32 17.51 -7.73
N SER A 116 -0.14 16.27 -7.66
CA SER A 116 0.18 15.26 -8.68
C SER A 116 -0.48 15.56 -10.03
N PRO A 117 0.20 15.30 -11.16
CA PRO A 117 -0.34 15.55 -12.50
C PRO A 117 -1.43 14.56 -12.90
N GLU A 118 -2.19 14.89 -13.95
CA GLU A 118 -3.00 13.89 -14.65
C GLU A 118 -2.11 12.99 -15.53
N ILE A 119 -2.28 11.67 -15.42
CA ILE A 119 -1.54 10.68 -16.21
C ILE A 119 -2.52 9.61 -16.71
N LYS A 120 -2.47 9.33 -18.02
CA LYS A 120 -3.31 8.33 -18.68
C LYS A 120 -2.47 7.17 -19.16
N LEU A 121 -2.77 5.99 -18.64
CA LEU A 121 -2.09 4.76 -19.06
C LEU A 121 -2.87 4.06 -20.16
N ILE A 122 -2.14 3.63 -21.18
CA ILE A 122 -2.70 2.96 -22.36
C ILE A 122 -2.57 1.45 -22.18
N LYS A 123 -3.60 0.71 -22.59
CA LYS A 123 -3.55 -0.76 -22.62
C LYS A 123 -2.88 -1.25 -23.90
N SER A 124 -2.22 -2.40 -23.81
CA SER A 124 -1.78 -3.19 -24.96
C SER A 124 -2.12 -4.66 -24.72
N THR A 125 -1.88 -5.49 -25.74
CA THR A 125 -2.28 -6.89 -25.74
C THR A 125 -1.14 -7.78 -26.21
N TYR A 126 -1.08 -8.97 -25.64
CA TYR A 126 -0.38 -10.11 -26.23
C TYR A 126 -1.43 -11.14 -26.67
N GLU A 127 -1.12 -11.84 -27.75
CA GLU A 127 -1.91 -12.96 -28.27
C GLU A 127 -1.03 -14.22 -28.27
N ASN A 128 -1.60 -15.35 -27.88
CA ASN A 128 -0.92 -16.64 -27.97
C ASN A 128 -1.29 -17.40 -29.26
N LYS A 129 -0.70 -18.58 -29.46
CA LYS A 129 -0.98 -19.45 -30.63
C LYS A 129 -2.47 -19.81 -30.79
N ASP A 130 -3.22 -19.86 -29.69
CA ASP A 130 -4.65 -20.19 -29.67
C ASP A 130 -5.54 -18.95 -29.89
N LYS A 131 -4.96 -17.80 -30.25
CA LYS A 131 -5.65 -16.51 -30.41
C LYS A 131 -6.33 -16.01 -29.14
N LYS A 132 -5.88 -16.48 -27.97
CA LYS A 132 -6.31 -15.97 -26.67
C LYS A 132 -5.47 -14.75 -26.31
N VAL A 133 -6.14 -13.76 -25.74
CA VAL A 133 -5.56 -12.44 -25.50
C VAL A 133 -5.33 -12.22 -24.01
N VAL A 134 -4.20 -11.58 -23.69
CA VAL A 134 -3.94 -10.99 -22.37
C VAL A 134 -3.68 -9.50 -22.55
N GLU A 135 -4.47 -8.68 -21.85
CA GLU A 135 -4.25 -7.24 -21.79
C GLU A 135 -3.25 -6.87 -20.70
N TYR A 136 -2.41 -5.87 -20.95
CA TYR A 136 -1.45 -5.30 -19.99
C TYR A 136 -1.36 -3.77 -20.17
N LEU A 137 -0.67 -3.09 -19.24
CA LEU A 137 -0.43 -1.66 -19.34
C LEU A 137 0.87 -1.40 -20.09
N GLN A 138 0.83 -0.52 -21.09
CA GLN A 138 2.03 -0.01 -21.69
C GLN A 138 2.85 0.79 -20.66
N ARG A 139 4.16 0.79 -20.85
CA ARG A 139 5.03 1.62 -20.02
C ARG A 139 4.70 3.10 -20.25
N PRO A 140 4.62 3.91 -19.18
CA PRO A 140 4.42 5.36 -19.30
C PRO A 140 5.50 6.02 -20.14
N THR A 141 5.16 7.13 -20.78
CA THR A 141 6.10 7.88 -21.61
C THR A 141 7.13 8.63 -20.76
N GLU A 142 8.21 9.09 -21.39
CA GLU A 142 9.19 9.97 -20.73
C GLU A 142 8.55 11.24 -20.19
N GLU A 143 7.61 11.83 -20.93
CA GLU A 143 6.85 12.99 -20.49
C GLU A 143 6.05 12.71 -19.22
N ASP A 144 5.34 11.58 -19.14
CA ASP A 144 4.57 11.19 -17.95
C ASP A 144 5.47 11.07 -16.71
N THR A 145 6.63 10.42 -16.87
CA THR A 145 7.56 10.24 -15.75
C THR A 145 8.23 11.52 -15.31
N LYS A 146 8.52 12.45 -16.23
CA LYS A 146 9.07 13.76 -15.90
C LYS A 146 8.08 14.58 -15.08
N LYS A 147 6.81 14.62 -15.52
CA LYS A 147 5.72 15.27 -14.76
C LYS A 147 5.59 14.71 -13.36
N LEU A 148 5.65 13.38 -13.20
CA LEU A 148 5.62 12.73 -11.88
C LEU A 148 6.82 13.15 -11.02
N LYS A 149 8.03 13.09 -11.58
CA LYS A 149 9.28 13.41 -10.88
C LYS A 149 9.25 14.83 -10.32
N ASP A 150 8.92 15.81 -11.16
CA ASP A 150 8.87 17.22 -10.77
C ASP A 150 7.82 17.44 -9.67
N ALA A 151 6.65 16.81 -9.80
CA ALA A 151 5.59 16.87 -8.79
C ALA A 151 6.01 16.24 -7.46
N CYS A 152 6.71 15.10 -7.49
CA CYS A 152 7.22 14.45 -6.30
C CYS A 152 8.25 15.32 -5.58
N ILE A 153 9.27 15.83 -6.28
CA ILE A 153 10.31 16.68 -5.68
C ILE A 153 9.68 17.88 -4.98
N LYS A 154 8.70 18.52 -5.62
CA LYS A 154 7.96 19.64 -5.03
C LYS A 154 7.13 19.23 -3.81
N ALA A 155 6.36 18.15 -3.90
CA ALA A 155 5.47 17.73 -2.81
C ALA A 155 6.26 17.27 -1.56
N LEU A 156 7.41 16.63 -1.77
CA LEU A 156 8.30 16.15 -0.70
C LEU A 156 8.90 17.27 0.16
N GLN A 157 9.00 18.49 -0.40
CA GLN A 157 9.44 19.69 0.33
C GLN A 157 8.36 20.28 1.23
N GLY A 158 7.11 19.79 1.15
CA GLY A 158 6.02 20.23 2.02
C GLY A 158 6.35 20.03 3.50
N GLU A 159 6.18 21.09 4.30
CA GLU A 159 6.43 21.08 5.74
C GLU A 159 5.14 20.91 6.54
N ARG A 160 5.23 20.14 7.64
CA ARG A 160 4.22 20.00 8.68
C ARG A 160 4.86 20.09 10.06
N ALA A 161 4.07 20.25 11.11
CA ALA A 161 4.63 20.22 12.45
C ALA A 161 5.14 18.81 12.73
N LYS A 162 6.32 18.67 13.33
CA LYS A 162 6.96 17.37 13.55
C LYS A 162 6.08 16.38 14.32
N HIS A 163 5.30 16.89 15.27
CA HIS A 163 4.37 16.07 16.05
C HIS A 163 3.24 15.50 15.20
N ASP A 164 2.88 16.11 14.06
CA ASP A 164 1.84 15.62 13.15
C ASP A 164 2.16 14.25 12.55
N PHE A 165 3.44 13.85 12.53
CA PHE A 165 3.91 12.57 12.02
C PHE A 165 3.94 11.45 13.06
N SER A 166 3.62 11.71 14.32
CA SER A 166 3.90 10.78 15.43
C SER A 166 2.70 10.51 16.35
N VAL A 167 1.52 11.08 16.06
CA VAL A 167 0.33 10.91 16.90
C VAL A 167 -0.35 9.56 16.61
N PRO A 168 -0.66 8.74 17.64
CA PRO A 168 -1.51 7.55 17.48
C PRO A 168 -2.88 7.90 16.90
N GLU A 169 -3.42 7.04 16.04
CA GLU A 169 -4.66 7.31 15.27
C GLU A 169 -5.87 7.67 16.14
N GLU A 170 -5.96 7.05 17.33
CA GLU A 170 -7.00 7.30 18.34
C GLU A 170 -7.01 8.72 18.90
N ASN A 171 -5.86 9.41 18.87
CA ASN A 171 -5.69 10.78 19.37
C ASN A 171 -5.42 11.79 18.24
N ALA A 172 -5.47 11.35 16.98
CA ALA A 172 -5.11 12.16 15.83
C ALA A 172 -6.17 13.23 15.54
N THR A 173 -5.75 14.49 15.51
CA THR A 173 -6.57 15.59 14.99
C THR A 173 -6.79 15.41 13.48
N LYS A 174 -7.66 16.25 12.90
CA LYS A 174 -7.85 16.27 11.45
C LYS A 174 -6.54 16.53 10.71
N GLU A 175 -5.75 17.48 11.20
CA GLU A 175 -4.45 17.86 10.62
C GLU A 175 -3.44 16.71 10.65
N ASN A 176 -3.43 15.94 11.75
CA ASN A 176 -2.60 14.75 11.84
C ASN A 176 -3.05 13.70 10.81
N LYS A 177 -4.36 13.44 10.73
CA LYS A 177 -4.93 12.48 9.77
C LYS A 177 -4.64 12.87 8.32
N ASP A 178 -4.76 14.14 7.98
CA ASP A 178 -4.44 14.67 6.64
C ASP A 178 -2.94 14.53 6.36
N THR A 179 -2.08 14.78 7.35
CA THR A 179 -0.62 14.60 7.23
C THR A 179 -0.25 13.13 7.03
N PHE A 180 -0.88 12.20 7.76
CA PHE A 180 -0.67 10.76 7.59
C PHE A 180 -1.17 10.26 6.23
N ALA A 181 -2.33 10.72 5.79
CA ALA A 181 -2.89 10.38 4.49
C ALA A 181 -1.96 10.84 3.36
N GLU A 182 -1.47 12.07 3.44
CA GLU A 182 -0.54 12.62 2.44
C GLU A 182 0.82 11.92 2.50
N LEU A 183 1.38 11.65 3.68
CA LEU A 183 2.61 10.88 3.83
C LEU A 183 2.46 9.47 3.23
N SER A 184 1.33 8.80 3.44
CA SER A 184 1.09 7.47 2.87
C SER A 184 0.99 7.51 1.34
N ARG A 185 0.40 8.57 0.78
CA ARG A 185 0.36 8.81 -0.67
C ARG A 185 1.74 9.09 -1.25
N LEU A 186 2.52 9.96 -0.62
CA LEU A 186 3.89 10.24 -1.03
C LEU A 186 4.80 9.02 -0.88
N ARG A 187 4.58 8.19 0.15
CA ARG A 187 5.22 6.88 0.25
C ARG A 187 4.87 5.99 -0.94
N GLU A 188 3.61 5.94 -1.37
CA GLU A 188 3.19 5.13 -2.53
C GLU A 188 3.82 5.65 -3.83
N TRP A 189 3.79 6.96 -4.09
CA TRP A 189 4.06 7.52 -5.41
C TRP A 189 5.41 8.23 -5.56
N CYS A 190 6.11 8.55 -4.48
CA CYS A 190 7.35 9.31 -4.50
C CYS A 190 8.51 8.58 -3.82
N THR A 191 8.42 7.25 -3.68
CA THR A 191 9.53 6.40 -3.24
C THR A 191 9.88 5.40 -4.32
N GLU A 192 11.15 5.00 -4.37
CA GLU A 192 11.63 3.92 -5.24
C GLU A 192 11.23 2.58 -4.59
N PRO A 193 10.23 1.87 -5.14
CA PRO A 193 9.64 0.74 -4.43
C PRO A 193 10.46 -0.52 -4.64
N LYS A 194 10.59 -1.32 -3.58
CA LYS A 194 11.01 -2.72 -3.68
C LYS A 194 9.80 -3.62 -3.90
N ILE A 195 10.03 -4.87 -4.30
CA ILE A 195 8.94 -5.86 -4.47
C ILE A 195 8.11 -5.97 -3.17
N LYS A 196 8.75 -6.06 -2.00
CA LYS A 196 8.03 -6.09 -0.71
C LYS A 196 7.12 -4.90 -0.47
N ASP A 197 7.52 -3.70 -0.92
CA ASP A 197 6.76 -2.48 -0.70
C ASP A 197 5.49 -2.51 -1.53
N VAL A 198 5.59 -2.93 -2.79
CA VAL A 198 4.43 -3.07 -3.68
C VAL A 198 3.48 -4.14 -3.16
N LEU A 199 3.98 -5.35 -2.86
CA LEU A 199 3.14 -6.43 -2.34
C LEU A 199 2.45 -6.03 -1.02
N GLY A 200 3.14 -5.34 -0.11
CA GLY A 200 2.57 -4.82 1.13
C GLY A 200 1.50 -3.74 0.89
N ARG A 201 1.68 -2.85 -0.09
CA ARG A 201 0.65 -1.88 -0.52
C ARG A 201 -0.62 -2.58 -1.00
N HIS A 202 -0.46 -3.72 -1.67
CA HIS A 202 -1.53 -4.63 -2.12
C HIS A 202 -1.94 -5.67 -1.07
N LYS A 203 -1.67 -5.40 0.21
CA LYS A 203 -2.17 -6.17 1.37
C LYS A 203 -1.72 -7.63 1.43
N PHE A 204 -0.74 -8.04 0.62
CA PHE A 204 -0.08 -9.33 0.83
C PHE A 204 0.71 -9.27 2.14
N ARG A 205 0.49 -10.27 2.99
CA ARG A 205 1.28 -10.48 4.21
C ARG A 205 2.45 -11.36 3.84
N LEU A 206 3.67 -10.86 3.98
CA LEU A 206 4.87 -11.54 3.49
C LEU A 206 5.37 -12.56 4.52
N VAL A 207 5.78 -13.74 4.06
CA VAL A 207 6.28 -14.82 4.94
C VAL A 207 7.61 -14.49 5.63
N THR A 208 8.31 -13.44 5.15
CA THR A 208 9.57 -12.94 5.72
C THR A 208 9.36 -11.85 6.77
N ASP A 209 8.13 -11.40 6.99
CA ASP A 209 7.82 -10.35 7.96
C ASP A 209 7.79 -10.94 9.38
N ASN A 210 8.61 -10.36 10.26
CA ASN A 210 8.74 -10.77 11.66
C ASN A 210 7.41 -10.77 12.42
N ARG A 211 6.43 -9.95 12.01
CA ARG A 211 5.09 -9.90 12.61
C ARG A 211 4.30 -11.20 12.43
N TYR A 212 4.65 -12.00 11.42
CA TYR A 212 3.97 -13.25 11.06
C TYR A 212 4.86 -14.49 11.24
N LYS A 213 5.99 -14.36 11.94
CA LYS A 213 7.00 -15.42 12.11
C LYS A 213 6.42 -16.74 12.62
N ASN A 214 5.43 -16.68 13.50
CA ASN A 214 4.79 -17.87 14.10
C ASN A 214 3.93 -18.67 13.11
N LYS A 215 3.60 -18.12 11.94
CA LYS A 215 2.80 -18.77 10.89
C LYS A 215 3.58 -18.95 9.57
N ALA A 216 4.74 -18.33 9.43
CA ALA A 216 5.54 -18.35 8.22
C ALA A 216 5.79 -19.78 7.72
N ASP A 217 6.22 -20.67 8.61
CA ASP A 217 6.57 -22.06 8.27
C ASP A 217 5.36 -22.85 7.81
N TYR A 218 4.23 -22.72 8.53
CA TYR A 218 2.96 -23.31 8.12
C TYR A 218 2.53 -22.81 6.75
N ASN A 219 2.60 -21.50 6.50
CA ASN A 219 2.22 -20.91 5.22
C ASN A 219 3.12 -21.39 4.08
N ILE A 220 4.44 -21.48 4.30
CA ILE A 220 5.37 -22.03 3.32
C ILE A 220 5.09 -23.51 3.05
N LYS A 221 4.73 -24.30 4.08
CA LYS A 221 4.29 -25.69 3.86
C LYS A 221 3.07 -25.76 2.95
N GLN A 222 2.08 -24.88 3.13
CA GLN A 222 0.90 -24.83 2.24
C GLN A 222 1.27 -24.43 0.81
N ILE A 223 2.20 -23.48 0.64
CA ILE A 223 2.73 -23.09 -0.68
C ILE A 223 3.38 -24.28 -1.37
N ILE A 224 4.30 -24.96 -0.68
CA ILE A 224 5.00 -26.12 -1.23
C ILE A 224 3.98 -27.23 -1.56
N PHE A 225 3.06 -27.54 -0.64
CA PHE A 225 2.05 -28.57 -0.86
C PHE A 225 1.15 -28.27 -2.08
N GLY A 226 0.77 -27.01 -2.29
CA GLY A 226 -0.07 -26.59 -3.41
C GLY A 226 0.65 -26.61 -4.76
N TRP A 227 1.89 -26.10 -4.82
CA TRP A 227 2.64 -25.95 -6.07
C TRP A 227 3.46 -27.19 -6.45
N PHE A 228 3.92 -27.99 -5.48
CA PHE A 228 4.69 -29.22 -5.69
C PHE A 228 3.77 -30.44 -5.74
N LYS A 229 2.69 -30.32 -6.52
CA LYS A 229 1.76 -31.42 -6.80
C LYS A 229 1.75 -31.76 -8.30
N LYS A 230 1.44 -33.02 -8.56
CA LYS A 230 1.24 -33.64 -9.86
C LYS A 230 -0.21 -34.09 -9.94
N GLU A 231 -0.93 -33.57 -10.92
CA GLU A 231 -2.30 -33.98 -11.23
C GLU A 231 -2.32 -34.46 -12.68
N ASN A 232 -2.75 -35.70 -12.89
CA ASN A 232 -2.62 -36.37 -14.19
C ASN A 232 -1.16 -36.33 -14.69
N ASN A 233 -0.93 -35.81 -15.89
CA ASN A 233 0.40 -35.62 -16.47
C ASN A 233 0.99 -34.22 -16.17
N ASN A 234 0.29 -33.36 -15.43
CA ASN A 234 0.74 -32.00 -15.16
C ASN A 234 1.52 -31.92 -13.86
N LYS A 235 2.78 -31.47 -13.95
CA LYS A 235 3.65 -31.14 -12.83
C LYS A 235 3.61 -29.62 -12.61
N TYR A 236 2.93 -29.15 -11.56
CA TYR A 236 2.71 -27.71 -11.41
C TYR A 236 3.96 -26.92 -11.01
N TRP A 237 4.96 -27.59 -10.43
CA TRP A 237 6.27 -26.97 -10.18
C TRP A 237 7.03 -26.59 -11.46
N GLU A 238 6.62 -27.12 -12.63
CA GLU A 238 7.15 -26.74 -13.96
C GLU A 238 6.36 -25.58 -14.61
N LYS A 239 5.25 -25.17 -14.00
CA LYS A 239 4.36 -24.08 -14.45
C LYS A 239 4.63 -22.74 -13.76
N GLN A 240 5.80 -22.61 -13.13
CA GLN A 240 6.29 -21.40 -12.46
C GLN A 240 7.77 -21.14 -12.84
N SER A 241 8.24 -19.91 -12.69
CA SER A 241 9.64 -19.48 -12.95
C SER A 241 10.38 -18.94 -11.72
N PHE A 242 9.73 -18.92 -10.57
CA PHE A 242 10.23 -18.41 -9.29
C PHE A 242 11.40 -19.24 -8.79
N LEU A 243 11.29 -20.56 -8.93
CA LEU A 243 12.28 -21.56 -8.53
C LEU A 243 12.95 -22.13 -9.76
N ASN A 244 14.28 -22.13 -9.74
CA ASN A 244 15.07 -22.79 -10.75
C ASN A 244 15.10 -24.31 -10.53
N LYS A 245 15.70 -25.05 -11.47
CA LYS A 245 15.76 -26.51 -11.42
C LYS A 245 16.40 -27.04 -10.14
N ASP A 246 17.53 -26.45 -9.72
CA ASP A 246 18.25 -26.89 -8.52
C ASP A 246 17.44 -26.66 -7.24
N GLU A 247 16.69 -25.57 -7.16
CA GLU A 247 15.77 -25.26 -6.06
C GLU A 247 14.57 -26.23 -6.03
N ILE A 248 14.02 -26.56 -7.21
CA ILE A 248 12.95 -27.55 -7.36
C ILE A 248 13.44 -28.93 -6.89
N ASP A 249 14.61 -29.38 -7.35
CA ASP A 249 15.21 -30.67 -6.99
C ASP A 249 15.48 -30.74 -5.47
N LYS A 250 15.95 -29.65 -4.86
CA LYS A 250 16.11 -29.54 -3.40
C LYS A 250 14.80 -29.66 -2.63
N ILE A 251 13.69 -29.17 -3.18
CA ILE A 251 12.38 -29.29 -2.54
C ILE A 251 11.85 -30.71 -2.69
N LEU A 252 11.99 -31.32 -3.87
CA LEU A 252 11.49 -32.66 -4.12
C LEU A 252 12.35 -33.75 -3.43
N LYS A 253 13.63 -33.51 -3.12
CA LYS A 253 14.52 -34.44 -2.39
C LYS A 253 14.38 -35.91 -2.85
N ASN A 254 14.50 -36.13 -4.16
CA ASN A 254 14.32 -37.44 -4.84
C ASN A 254 12.88 -37.88 -5.13
N LYS A 255 11.85 -37.11 -4.75
CA LYS A 255 10.47 -37.26 -5.25
C LYS A 255 10.27 -36.68 -6.65
N ASN A 256 11.28 -36.69 -7.51
CA ASN A 256 11.27 -36.03 -8.84
C ASN A 256 10.16 -36.53 -9.80
N VAL A 257 9.40 -37.55 -9.40
CA VAL A 257 8.29 -38.15 -10.14
C VAL A 257 6.93 -37.98 -9.45
N ASP A 258 6.89 -37.65 -8.15
CA ASP A 258 5.71 -37.76 -7.27
C ASP A 258 5.48 -36.53 -6.39
N SER A 259 4.22 -36.23 -6.11
CA SER A 259 3.79 -35.17 -5.21
C SER A 259 4.10 -35.46 -3.74
N PHE A 260 4.02 -34.44 -2.89
CA PHE A 260 3.79 -34.65 -1.46
C PHE A 260 2.39 -35.21 -1.22
N ALA A 261 2.26 -36.28 -0.43
CA ALA A 261 0.94 -36.83 -0.12
C ALA A 261 0.20 -35.96 0.92
N GLN A 262 0.96 -35.34 1.83
CA GLN A 262 0.45 -34.48 2.89
C GLN A 262 1.44 -33.34 3.18
N ALA A 263 0.94 -32.21 3.68
CA ALA A 263 1.77 -31.05 3.99
C ALA A 263 2.80 -31.31 5.11
N ASP A 264 2.55 -32.28 5.99
CA ASP A 264 3.43 -32.62 7.11
C ASP A 264 4.71 -33.35 6.67
N GLU A 265 4.75 -33.91 5.45
CA GLU A 265 5.97 -34.48 4.87
C GLU A 265 7.05 -33.42 4.59
N ILE A 266 6.66 -32.14 4.53
CA ILE A 266 7.53 -31.02 4.21
C ILE A 266 8.37 -30.65 5.44
N GLN A 267 9.68 -30.79 5.29
CA GLN A 267 10.68 -30.57 6.33
C GLN A 267 11.26 -29.15 6.29
N GLU A 268 12.00 -28.79 7.33
CA GLU A 268 12.59 -27.47 7.50
C GLU A 268 13.53 -27.07 6.36
N GLU A 269 14.28 -28.01 5.78
CA GLU A 269 15.20 -27.68 4.69
C GLU A 269 14.47 -27.29 3.41
N GLN A 270 13.28 -27.85 3.14
CA GLN A 270 12.43 -27.44 2.01
C GLN A 270 11.84 -26.05 2.24
N ILE A 271 11.38 -25.79 3.47
CA ILE A 271 10.85 -24.48 3.88
C ILE A 271 11.94 -23.41 3.72
N LYS A 272 13.18 -23.74 4.11
CA LYS A 272 14.32 -22.85 4.01
C LYS A 272 14.61 -22.40 2.58
N VAL A 273 14.47 -23.28 1.57
CA VAL A 273 14.66 -22.91 0.15
C VAL A 273 13.71 -21.77 -0.25
N ILE A 274 12.42 -21.90 0.07
CA ILE A 274 11.43 -20.85 -0.23
C ILE A 274 11.73 -19.58 0.58
N ARG A 275 12.01 -19.71 1.88
CA ARG A 275 12.28 -18.56 2.77
C ARG A 275 13.49 -17.74 2.31
N ASP A 276 14.58 -18.41 1.95
CA ASP A 276 15.81 -17.76 1.50
C ASP A 276 15.58 -17.07 0.16
N LYS A 277 14.89 -17.73 -0.77
CA LYS A 277 14.53 -17.16 -2.08
C LYS A 277 13.61 -15.95 -1.95
N CYS A 278 12.61 -16.03 -1.07
CA CYS A 278 11.73 -14.91 -0.77
C CYS A 278 12.48 -13.73 -0.15
N SER A 279 13.37 -13.99 0.81
CA SER A 279 14.18 -12.93 1.44
C SER A 279 15.05 -12.19 0.42
N ALA A 280 15.61 -12.91 -0.56
CA ALA A 280 16.39 -12.30 -1.63
C ALA A 280 15.53 -11.51 -2.63
N ILE A 281 14.43 -12.07 -3.13
CA ILE A 281 13.59 -11.43 -4.16
C ILE A 281 12.86 -10.21 -3.60
N LEU A 282 12.32 -10.29 -2.39
CA LEU A 282 11.51 -9.22 -1.81
C LEU A 282 12.26 -7.89 -1.62
N GLU A 283 13.59 -7.95 -1.49
CA GLU A 283 14.45 -6.77 -1.36
C GLU A 283 14.88 -6.14 -2.69
N LYS A 284 14.62 -6.80 -3.82
CA LYS A 284 14.95 -6.27 -5.14
C LYS A 284 14.07 -5.06 -5.49
N PRO A 285 14.57 -4.15 -6.35
CA PRO A 285 13.75 -3.10 -6.95
C PRO A 285 12.53 -3.69 -7.66
N PHE A 286 11.38 -3.04 -7.52
CA PHE A 286 10.18 -3.43 -8.25
C PHE A 286 10.31 -3.06 -9.73
N VAL A 287 10.12 -4.05 -10.60
CA VAL A 287 10.10 -3.89 -12.06
C VAL A 287 8.85 -4.55 -12.61
N ARG A 288 8.13 -3.83 -13.46
CA ARG A 288 6.95 -4.33 -14.18
C ARG A 288 7.11 -4.09 -15.68
N THR A 289 6.94 -5.15 -16.45
CA THR A 289 7.06 -5.10 -17.91
C THR A 289 5.77 -5.52 -18.59
N ASN A 290 5.13 -6.59 -18.11
CA ASN A 290 4.05 -7.24 -18.83
C ASN A 290 2.93 -7.80 -17.93
N PHE A 291 2.90 -7.46 -16.64
CA PHE A 291 1.82 -7.89 -15.77
C PHE A 291 0.43 -7.55 -16.33
N TYR A 292 -0.47 -8.54 -16.48
CA TYR A 292 -0.34 -9.94 -16.06
C TYR A 292 0.20 -10.87 -17.17
N MET A 293 1.07 -11.84 -16.84
CA MET A 293 1.62 -12.83 -17.79
C MET A 293 2.08 -14.10 -17.05
N PRO A 294 1.31 -15.20 -17.05
CA PRO A 294 1.74 -16.45 -16.45
C PRO A 294 2.73 -17.19 -17.36
N LYS A 295 3.51 -18.09 -16.75
CA LYS A 295 4.42 -18.97 -17.49
C LYS A 295 3.74 -19.78 -18.56
N ASP A 296 2.56 -20.33 -18.27
CA ASP A 296 1.82 -21.14 -19.23
C ASP A 296 1.44 -20.34 -20.49
N PHE A 297 1.03 -19.07 -20.32
CA PHE A 297 0.79 -18.17 -21.46
C PHE A 297 2.07 -17.87 -22.22
N LEU A 298 3.14 -17.47 -21.52
CA LEU A 298 4.44 -17.17 -22.13
C LEU A 298 4.99 -18.37 -22.91
N ASP A 299 4.81 -19.58 -22.40
CA ASP A 299 5.24 -20.81 -23.06
C ASP A 299 4.43 -21.11 -24.33
N SER A 300 3.18 -20.67 -24.37
CA SER A 300 2.29 -20.79 -25.53
C SER A 300 2.51 -19.71 -26.61
N MET A 301 3.31 -18.68 -26.35
CA MET A 301 3.64 -17.65 -27.35
C MET A 301 4.61 -18.19 -28.42
N GLU A 302 4.50 -17.69 -29.65
CA GLU A 302 5.45 -18.02 -30.73
C GLU A 302 6.83 -17.42 -30.49
N ASN A 303 6.89 -16.16 -30.06
CA ASN A 303 8.13 -15.42 -29.80
C ASN A 303 8.27 -15.11 -28.31
N LYS A 304 9.16 -15.83 -27.62
CA LYS A 304 9.44 -15.67 -26.18
C LYS A 304 10.49 -14.60 -25.91
N THR A 305 10.19 -13.34 -26.25
CA THR A 305 11.10 -12.22 -25.93
C THR A 305 10.84 -11.62 -24.55
N GLN A 306 9.77 -12.06 -23.88
CA GLN A 306 9.31 -11.53 -22.60
C GLN A 306 9.69 -12.48 -21.45
N SER A 307 9.84 -11.95 -20.25
CA SER A 307 10.00 -12.70 -19.01
C SER A 307 8.85 -12.41 -18.04
N ILE A 308 8.57 -13.34 -17.13
CA ILE A 308 7.58 -13.12 -16.07
C ILE A 308 8.14 -12.06 -15.10
N ASP A 309 7.30 -11.11 -14.69
CA ASP A 309 7.71 -10.08 -13.73
C ASP A 309 7.88 -10.74 -12.35
N GLU A 310 9.07 -10.65 -11.73
CA GLU A 310 9.41 -11.41 -10.51
C GLU A 310 8.40 -11.22 -9.36
N PHE A 311 7.79 -10.04 -9.25
CA PHE A 311 6.81 -9.76 -8.21
C PHE A 311 5.54 -10.61 -8.34
N GLN A 312 5.19 -11.06 -9.56
CA GLN A 312 4.02 -11.89 -9.82
C GLN A 312 4.09 -13.17 -9.04
N GLU A 313 5.23 -13.84 -9.14
CA GLU A 313 5.42 -15.13 -8.49
C GLU A 313 5.88 -14.96 -7.06
N ALA A 314 6.57 -13.86 -6.72
CA ALA A 314 6.80 -13.51 -5.33
C ALA A 314 5.48 -13.36 -4.55
N ALA A 315 4.41 -12.85 -5.17
CA ALA A 315 3.09 -12.83 -4.53
C ALA A 315 2.51 -14.23 -4.30
N LEU A 316 2.87 -15.22 -5.13
CA LEU A 316 2.38 -16.60 -5.01
C LEU A 316 3.16 -17.39 -3.94
N PHE A 317 4.48 -17.22 -3.91
CA PHE A 317 5.39 -18.01 -3.09
C PHE A 317 5.85 -17.33 -1.79
N CYS A 318 5.71 -16.01 -1.68
CA CYS A 318 6.23 -15.25 -0.54
C CYS A 318 5.14 -14.57 0.30
N SER A 319 3.87 -14.87 0.05
CA SER A 319 2.76 -14.36 0.86
C SER A 319 2.08 -15.46 1.69
N GLU A 320 1.42 -15.05 2.76
CA GLU A 320 0.39 -15.89 3.37
C GLU A 320 -0.67 -16.26 2.31
N PRO A 321 -1.24 -17.48 2.36
CA PRO A 321 -2.31 -17.86 1.44
C PRO A 321 -3.49 -16.90 1.53
N THR A 322 -3.88 -16.33 0.39
CA THR A 322 -5.04 -15.43 0.27
C THR A 322 -5.89 -15.88 -0.90
N THR A 323 -7.22 -15.79 -0.77
CA THR A 323 -8.14 -16.10 -1.87
C THR A 323 -8.23 -14.92 -2.84
N SER A 324 -8.58 -15.20 -4.09
CA SER A 324 -8.79 -14.17 -5.10
C SER A 324 -9.90 -13.21 -4.69
N LEU A 325 -10.94 -13.70 -4.01
CA LEU A 325 -12.04 -12.88 -3.48
C LEU A 325 -11.57 -11.92 -2.39
N ASP A 326 -10.78 -12.42 -1.44
CA ASP A 326 -10.23 -11.58 -0.36
C ASP A 326 -9.34 -10.48 -0.95
N TYR A 327 -8.49 -10.83 -1.92
CA TYR A 327 -7.66 -9.84 -2.59
C TYR A 327 -8.49 -8.78 -3.34
N VAL A 328 -9.50 -9.20 -4.10
CA VAL A 328 -10.41 -8.27 -4.81
C VAL A 328 -11.10 -7.32 -3.84
N LYS A 329 -11.60 -7.82 -2.70
CA LYS A 329 -12.31 -7.00 -1.71
C LYS A 329 -11.38 -6.11 -0.89
N ASP A 330 -10.28 -6.68 -0.39
CA ASP A 330 -9.46 -6.04 0.64
C ASP A 330 -8.35 -5.19 0.05
N ALA A 331 -7.66 -5.67 -0.99
CA ALA A 331 -6.58 -4.96 -1.64
C ALA A 331 -7.10 -4.05 -2.76
N MET A 332 -7.96 -4.59 -3.64
CA MET A 332 -8.45 -3.82 -4.80
C MET A 332 -9.67 -2.95 -4.51
N LYS A 333 -10.35 -3.16 -3.37
CA LYS A 333 -11.61 -2.50 -3.01
C LYS A 333 -12.70 -2.67 -4.08
N GLY A 334 -12.65 -3.76 -4.84
CA GLY A 334 -13.65 -4.14 -5.84
C GLY A 334 -14.72 -5.07 -5.27
N GLU A 335 -15.46 -5.67 -6.20
CA GLU A 335 -16.45 -6.72 -5.95
C GLU A 335 -16.20 -7.88 -6.90
N ALA A 336 -16.62 -9.08 -6.51
CA ALA A 336 -16.66 -10.19 -7.44
C ALA A 336 -17.81 -9.99 -8.42
N LYS A 337 -17.58 -10.31 -9.69
CA LYS A 337 -18.64 -10.42 -10.70
C LYS A 337 -19.71 -11.41 -10.23
N LYS A 338 -20.91 -11.28 -10.80
CA LYS A 338 -21.98 -12.26 -10.60
C LYS A 338 -21.87 -13.39 -11.61
N ASP A 339 -21.62 -13.03 -12.87
CA ASP A 339 -21.51 -13.94 -14.01
C ASP A 339 -20.41 -13.48 -14.99
N PHE A 340 -20.03 -14.36 -15.92
CA PHE A 340 -19.08 -14.03 -16.99
C PHE A 340 -19.81 -13.51 -18.24
N SER A 341 -19.27 -12.44 -18.84
CA SER A 341 -19.75 -11.93 -20.12
C SER A 341 -19.16 -12.69 -21.31
N GLN A 342 -19.65 -12.41 -22.52
CA GLN A 342 -19.09 -12.98 -23.76
C GLN A 342 -17.65 -12.50 -24.02
N GLU A 343 -17.30 -11.30 -23.57
CA GLU A 343 -15.94 -10.78 -23.61
C GLU A 343 -15.02 -11.55 -22.66
N ASP A 344 -15.50 -11.88 -21.47
CA ASP A 344 -14.73 -12.67 -20.51
C ASP A 344 -14.34 -14.04 -21.09
N MET A 345 -15.21 -14.65 -21.90
CA MET A 345 -14.94 -15.94 -22.55
C MET A 345 -13.79 -15.90 -23.57
N LYS A 346 -13.42 -14.71 -24.04
CA LYS A 346 -12.28 -14.50 -24.96
C LYS A 346 -10.95 -14.38 -24.22
N ASP A 347 -10.96 -14.05 -22.94
CA ASP A 347 -9.75 -13.89 -22.13
C ASP A 347 -9.04 -15.24 -21.96
N TYR A 348 -7.70 -15.23 -21.95
CA TYR A 348 -6.90 -16.43 -21.70
C TYR A 348 -7.20 -17.07 -20.33
N CYS A 349 -7.63 -16.28 -19.35
CA CYS A 349 -7.92 -16.75 -18.01
C CYS A 349 -9.26 -17.48 -17.88
N TYR A 350 -10.11 -17.46 -18.92
CA TYR A 350 -11.38 -18.18 -18.91
C TYR A 350 -11.21 -19.68 -19.16
N LEU A 351 -11.88 -20.47 -18.32
CA LEU A 351 -12.01 -21.92 -18.40
C LEU A 351 -13.49 -22.28 -18.57
N GLN A 352 -13.82 -23.00 -19.65
CA GLN A 352 -15.21 -23.27 -20.09
C GLN A 352 -16.07 -23.99 -19.05
N ASN A 353 -15.46 -24.82 -18.21
CA ASN A 353 -16.15 -25.64 -17.22
C ASN A 353 -16.10 -25.06 -15.79
N LYS A 354 -15.81 -23.76 -15.65
CA LYS A 354 -15.76 -23.08 -14.35
C LYS A 354 -16.70 -21.88 -14.32
N ASN A 355 -17.43 -21.74 -13.22
CA ASN A 355 -18.27 -20.58 -12.93
C ASN A 355 -17.52 -19.59 -12.03
N VAL A 356 -18.09 -18.41 -11.77
CA VAL A 356 -17.45 -17.37 -10.95
C VAL A 356 -17.04 -17.87 -9.56
N SER A 357 -17.86 -18.70 -8.90
CA SER A 357 -17.57 -19.24 -7.57
C SER A 357 -16.35 -20.17 -7.54
N ASP A 358 -15.99 -20.79 -8.67
CA ASP A 358 -14.78 -21.60 -8.74
C ASP A 358 -13.54 -20.72 -8.67
N TYR A 359 -13.58 -19.52 -9.26
CA TYR A 359 -12.45 -18.59 -9.26
C TYR A 359 -12.31 -17.86 -7.93
N THR A 360 -13.41 -17.52 -7.23
CA THR A 360 -13.38 -16.77 -5.96
C THR A 360 -12.60 -17.47 -4.85
N ASN A 361 -12.54 -18.80 -4.89
CA ASN A 361 -11.88 -19.62 -3.88
C ASN A 361 -10.42 -19.93 -4.19
N ILE A 362 -9.93 -19.59 -5.39
CA ILE A 362 -8.55 -19.83 -5.79
C ILE A 362 -7.61 -19.02 -4.90
N LYS A 363 -6.63 -19.72 -4.31
CA LYS A 363 -5.59 -19.12 -3.46
C LYS A 363 -4.30 -18.89 -4.21
N THR A 364 -3.41 -18.07 -3.64
CA THR A 364 -2.02 -17.92 -4.11
C THR A 364 -1.24 -19.24 -4.14
N THR A 365 -1.64 -20.22 -3.32
CA THR A 365 -1.06 -21.58 -3.28
C THR A 365 -1.62 -22.52 -4.33
N ASP A 366 -2.68 -22.13 -5.04
CA ASP A 366 -3.31 -22.99 -6.03
C ASP A 366 -2.73 -22.71 -7.42
N PRO A 367 -2.14 -23.70 -8.10
CA PRO A 367 -1.54 -23.48 -9.41
C PRO A 367 -2.58 -23.23 -10.51
N PHE A 368 -3.85 -23.58 -10.25
CA PHE A 368 -5.01 -23.28 -11.09
C PHE A 368 -4.78 -23.62 -12.58
N GLU A 369 -4.47 -24.89 -12.86
CA GLU A 369 -4.17 -25.37 -14.23
C GLU A 369 -2.99 -24.62 -14.91
N GLY A 370 -2.08 -24.02 -14.13
CA GLY A 370 -0.97 -23.19 -14.62
C GLY A 370 -1.36 -21.73 -14.91
N LYS A 371 -2.65 -21.40 -14.83
CA LYS A 371 -3.18 -20.05 -15.00
C LYS A 371 -3.07 -19.20 -13.74
N THR A 372 -2.74 -19.78 -12.59
CA THR A 372 -2.41 -19.07 -11.33
C THR A 372 -3.55 -18.22 -10.72
N PHE A 373 -3.32 -17.79 -9.48
CA PHE A 373 -4.17 -16.86 -8.73
C PHE A 373 -4.52 -15.56 -9.48
N TRP A 374 -3.57 -15.02 -10.23
CA TRP A 374 -3.78 -13.74 -10.92
C TRP A 374 -4.83 -13.81 -12.02
N CYS A 375 -4.96 -14.97 -12.69
CA CYS A 375 -6.08 -15.19 -13.61
C CYS A 375 -7.41 -15.19 -12.86
N ALA A 376 -7.47 -15.78 -11.67
CA ALA A 376 -8.70 -15.79 -10.89
C ALA A 376 -9.12 -14.38 -10.45
N VAL A 377 -8.18 -13.58 -9.96
CA VAL A 377 -8.43 -12.16 -9.66
C VAL A 377 -8.92 -11.41 -10.91
N ARG A 378 -8.28 -11.62 -12.06
CA ARG A 378 -8.64 -10.98 -13.33
C ARG A 378 -10.06 -11.31 -13.77
N MET A 379 -10.46 -12.58 -13.67
CA MET A 379 -11.75 -13.04 -14.13
C MET A 379 -12.89 -12.52 -13.26
N ILE A 380 -12.71 -12.48 -11.93
CA ILE A 380 -13.78 -12.11 -11.01
C ILE A 380 -13.83 -10.63 -10.67
N TYR A 381 -12.79 -9.85 -10.95
CA TYR A 381 -12.76 -8.45 -10.56
C TYR A 381 -13.85 -7.62 -11.28
N SER A 382 -14.64 -6.91 -10.50
CA SER A 382 -15.48 -5.80 -10.93
C SER A 382 -15.15 -4.55 -10.09
N PRO A 383 -15.01 -3.36 -10.70
CA PRO A 383 -14.96 -2.13 -9.93
C PRO A 383 -16.27 -1.96 -9.17
N LYS A 384 -16.21 -1.45 -7.93
CA LYS A 384 -17.42 -1.02 -7.23
C LYS A 384 -18.08 0.08 -8.04
N ALA A 385 -19.39 -0.01 -8.22
CA ALA A 385 -20.15 1.11 -8.75
C ALA A 385 -19.90 2.30 -7.82
N THR A 386 -19.23 3.34 -8.31
CA THR A 386 -19.17 4.61 -7.60
C THR A 386 -20.61 5.10 -7.50
N SER A 387 -21.22 5.03 -6.31
CA SER A 387 -22.43 5.77 -6.01
C SER A 387 -22.08 7.25 -6.24
N ARG A 388 -22.54 7.79 -7.36
CA ARG A 388 -22.41 9.22 -7.67
C ARG A 388 -23.34 10.01 -6.78
#